data_AF-A0AA42QIN2-F1
#
_entry.id   AF-A0AA42QIN2-F1
#
_cell.length_a   1.000
_cell.length_b   1.000
_cell.length_c   1.000
_cell.angle_alpha   90.00
_cell.angle_beta   90.00
_cell.angle_gamma   90.00
#
_symmetry.space_group_name_H-M   'P 1'
#
loop_
_entity.id
_entity.type
_entity.pdbx_description
1 polymer ?
#
loop_
_entity_poly.entity_id
_entity_poly.type
_entity_poly.pdbx_seq_one_letter_code
_entity_poly.pdbx_strand_id
1 'polypeptide(L)'
;MIELLDLQQTLHAFAACNDDDEVYGSFGWVHATDDDLLQARFWLPPDEDAAFDEDSEVPAEARALGLGTFLEPATFADVLDVQKRQRPLSSLRDYAQALAYYAEYDAFRQVEGIDEALGEAEAAEQAAAREAGVGTGIFASFDMALNACPEAQIKAAAQRVARLLEIPVGDALARCRALPLLLGEALDRRRAQAIKDDFADIGATLQVRGYKPFPWMDAPALR
;
A
#
# COMPACT_ATOMS: atom_id res chain seq x y z
N MET A 1 15.55 21.20 9.13
CA MET A 1 14.40 21.33 10.05
C MET A 1 13.71 20.00 10.02
N ILE A 2 13.60 19.34 11.17
CA ILE A 2 12.94 18.04 11.29
C ILE A 2 11.43 18.25 11.20
N GLU A 3 10.80 17.60 10.22
CA GLU A 3 9.35 17.56 10.09
C GLU A 3 8.80 16.44 10.97
N LEU A 4 7.87 16.79 11.87
CA LEU A 4 7.22 15.85 12.79
C LEU A 4 5.82 15.52 12.31
N LEU A 5 5.55 14.22 12.19
CA LEU A 5 4.27 13.66 11.78
C LEU A 5 3.50 13.15 13.01
N ASP A 6 2.18 13.19 12.97
CA ASP A 6 1.37 12.30 13.83
C ASP A 6 1.28 10.88 13.24
N LEU A 7 0.76 9.92 14.00
CA LEU A 7 0.65 8.53 13.54
C LEU A 7 -0.12 8.41 12.22
N GLN A 8 -1.20 9.17 12.03
CA GLN A 8 -1.99 9.08 10.81
C GLN A 8 -1.18 9.54 9.60
N GLN A 9 -0.44 10.63 9.75
CA GLN A 9 0.47 11.16 8.73
C GLN A 9 1.62 10.18 8.44
N THR A 10 2.18 9.52 9.45
CA THR A 10 3.19 8.46 9.26
C THR A 10 2.64 7.30 8.44
N LEU A 11 1.46 6.78 8.78
CA LEU A 11 0.80 5.72 8.00
C LEU A 11 0.50 6.18 6.57
N HIS A 12 0.10 7.44 6.38
CA HIS A 12 -0.10 8.01 5.04
C HIS A 12 1.20 8.08 4.24
N ALA A 13 2.33 8.39 4.87
CA ALA A 13 3.64 8.41 4.21
C ALA A 13 4.04 7.03 3.71
N PHE A 14 3.87 5.98 4.53
CA PHE A 14 4.10 4.59 4.11
C PHE A 14 3.14 4.17 2.99
N ALA A 15 1.86 4.49 3.12
CA ALA A 15 0.84 4.19 2.10
C ALA A 15 1.03 4.93 0.77
N ALA A 16 1.85 5.99 0.75
CA ALA A 16 2.18 6.73 -0.47
C ALA A 16 3.16 5.95 -1.36
N CYS A 17 4.03 5.12 -0.77
CA CYS A 17 4.92 4.21 -1.47
C CYS A 17 4.15 3.20 -2.35
N ASN A 18 4.82 2.65 -3.35
CA ASN A 18 4.26 1.65 -4.26
C ASN A 18 4.36 0.22 -3.70
N ASP A 19 5.44 -0.06 -2.97
CA ASP A 19 5.87 -1.36 -2.49
C ASP A 19 6.92 -1.20 -1.36
N ASP A 20 7.34 -2.32 -0.76
CA ASP A 20 8.34 -2.36 0.32
C ASP A 20 9.72 -1.85 -0.13
N ASP A 21 10.09 -2.07 -1.40
CA ASP A 21 11.34 -1.55 -1.97
C ASP A 21 11.34 -0.01 -1.95
N GLU A 22 10.20 0.63 -2.26
CA GLU A 22 10.06 2.08 -2.16
C GLU A 22 10.02 2.57 -0.71
N VAL A 23 9.49 1.79 0.24
CA VAL A 23 9.59 2.11 1.68
C VAL A 23 11.06 2.15 2.11
N TYR A 24 11.82 1.10 1.79
CA TYR A 24 13.26 1.02 2.10
C TYR A 24 14.06 2.15 1.44
N GLY A 25 13.72 2.50 0.20
CA GLY A 25 14.39 3.61 -0.51
C GLY A 25 13.97 5.01 -0.05
N SER A 26 12.89 5.15 0.74
CA SER A 26 12.34 6.45 1.14
C SER A 26 12.61 6.82 2.59
N PHE A 27 12.83 5.83 3.46
CA PHE A 27 12.99 6.05 4.90
C PHE A 27 14.19 5.27 5.42
N GLY A 28 15.06 5.94 6.18
CA GLY A 28 16.19 5.31 6.87
C GLY A 28 15.78 4.65 8.18
N TRP A 29 14.86 5.27 8.92
CA TRP A 29 14.39 4.79 10.21
C TRP A 29 13.01 5.36 10.55
N VAL A 30 12.34 4.80 11.56
CA VAL A 30 11.19 5.42 12.21
C VAL A 30 11.58 5.83 13.62
N HIS A 31 11.60 7.13 13.89
CA HIS A 31 11.78 7.67 15.23
C HIS A 31 10.45 8.15 15.79
N ALA A 32 10.27 8.03 17.10
CA ALA A 32 9.05 8.47 17.79
C ALA A 32 9.36 9.13 19.15
N THR A 33 8.47 9.99 19.63
CA THR A 33 8.49 10.46 21.03
C THR A 33 7.99 9.38 21.98
N ASP A 34 8.44 9.42 23.24
CA ASP A 34 8.02 8.50 24.31
C ASP A 34 6.64 8.85 24.87
N ASP A 35 5.63 8.82 23.99
CA ASP A 35 4.22 9.06 24.31
C ASP A 35 3.39 7.83 23.87
N ASP A 36 2.12 7.77 24.31
CA ASP A 36 1.13 6.90 23.67
C ASP A 36 1.14 7.15 22.15
N LEU A 37 1.17 6.09 21.33
CA LEU A 37 1.39 6.22 19.89
C LEU A 37 0.34 7.08 19.16
N LEU A 38 -0.86 7.28 19.73
CA LEU A 38 -1.85 8.19 19.16
C LEU A 38 -1.53 9.67 19.44
N GLN A 39 -0.68 9.96 20.41
CA GLN A 39 -0.19 11.31 20.75
C GLN A 39 1.28 11.53 20.35
N ALA A 40 2.02 10.45 20.07
CA ALA A 40 3.42 10.50 19.69
C ALA A 40 3.64 11.30 18.41
N ARG A 41 4.83 11.88 18.32
CA ARG A 41 5.36 12.53 17.12
C ARG A 41 6.41 11.65 16.48
N PHE A 42 6.33 11.51 15.18
CA PHE A 42 7.19 10.66 14.39
C PHE A 42 8.09 11.49 13.49
N TRP A 43 9.27 10.98 13.23
CA TRP A 43 10.16 11.49 12.21
C TRP A 43 10.64 10.35 11.33
N LEU A 44 10.59 10.59 10.02
CA LEU A 44 11.00 9.68 8.96
C LEU A 44 12.20 10.28 8.22
N PRO A 45 13.44 10.11 8.73
CA PRO A 45 14.63 10.50 7.99
C PRO A 45 14.70 9.80 6.63
N PRO A 46 15.20 10.46 5.57
CA PRO A 46 15.21 9.92 4.22
C PRO A 46 16.19 8.74 4.02
N ASP A 47 17.21 8.63 4.88
CA ASP A 47 18.25 7.61 4.81
C ASP A 47 18.88 7.39 6.20
N GLU A 48 19.72 6.36 6.31
CA GLU A 48 20.37 5.96 7.56
C GLU A 48 21.38 7.02 8.06
N ASP A 49 22.09 7.68 7.14
CA ASP A 49 23.03 8.77 7.45
C ASP A 49 22.33 9.97 8.10
N ALA A 50 21.08 10.24 7.72
CA ALA A 50 20.24 11.25 8.36
C ALA A 50 19.61 10.75 9.66
N ALA A 51 19.39 9.44 9.80
CA ALA A 51 18.73 8.84 10.97
C ALA A 51 19.62 8.79 12.21
N PHE A 52 20.94 8.70 12.02
CA PHE A 52 21.92 8.54 13.09
C PHE A 52 23.11 9.50 12.95
N ASP A 53 23.72 9.88 14.08
CA ASP A 53 25.00 10.60 14.09
C ASP A 53 26.20 9.64 13.99
N GLU A 54 27.42 10.20 14.05
CA GLU A 54 28.67 9.43 13.91
C GLU A 54 28.85 8.32 14.97
N ASP A 55 28.17 8.44 16.12
CA ASP A 55 28.19 7.48 17.21
C ASP A 55 27.02 6.46 17.12
N SER A 56 26.29 6.46 16.00
CA SER A 56 25.06 5.68 15.78
C SER A 56 23.96 6.02 16.79
N GLU A 57 23.95 7.25 17.32
CA GLU A 57 22.88 7.75 18.18
C GLU A 57 21.87 8.57 17.36
N VAL A 58 20.65 8.72 17.89
CA VAL A 58 19.67 9.66 17.32
C VAL A 58 20.29 11.07 17.35
N PRO A 59 20.28 11.84 16.23
CA PRO A 59 20.92 13.14 16.15
C PRO A 59 20.48 14.08 17.28
N ALA A 60 21.41 14.90 17.80
CA ALA A 60 21.17 15.76 18.95
C ALA A 60 19.95 16.69 18.76
N GLU A 61 19.71 17.19 17.55
CA GLU A 61 18.54 17.99 17.22
C GLU A 61 17.22 17.21 17.26
N ALA A 62 17.22 15.93 16.88
CA ALA A 62 16.06 15.04 17.01
C ALA A 62 15.82 14.66 18.48
N ARG A 63 16.87 14.35 19.23
CA ARG A 63 16.79 14.10 20.69
C ARG A 63 16.26 15.30 21.46
N ALA A 64 16.64 16.51 21.07
CA ALA A 64 16.11 17.74 21.68
C ALA A 64 14.58 17.91 21.48
N LEU A 65 14.00 17.23 20.49
CA LEU A 65 12.56 17.14 20.26
C LEU A 65 11.89 15.97 20.98
N GLY A 66 12.65 15.18 21.76
CA GLY A 66 12.16 14.01 22.48
C GLY A 66 12.10 12.73 21.66
N LEU A 67 12.69 12.70 20.46
CA LEU A 67 12.69 11.52 19.59
C LEU A 67 13.70 10.46 20.05
N GLY A 68 13.26 9.20 20.06
CA GLY A 68 14.10 8.01 20.22
C GLY A 68 13.98 7.07 19.02
N THR A 69 14.80 6.02 18.99
CA THR A 69 14.63 4.92 18.03
C THR A 69 13.34 4.18 18.31
N PHE A 70 12.52 3.97 17.28
CA PHE A 70 11.28 3.20 17.41
C PHE A 70 11.35 1.87 16.66
N LEU A 71 11.31 1.89 15.32
CA LEU A 71 11.36 0.68 14.50
C LEU A 71 12.11 0.95 13.19
N GLU A 72 12.63 -0.12 12.59
CA GLU A 72 13.05 -0.11 11.19
C GLU A 72 11.82 0.12 10.27
N PRO A 73 12.00 0.75 9.09
CA PRO A 73 10.89 0.96 8.16
C PRO A 73 10.25 -0.36 7.70
N ALA A 74 11.06 -1.39 7.42
CA ALA A 74 10.55 -2.70 7.04
C ALA A 74 9.71 -3.33 8.17
N THR A 75 10.21 -3.33 9.40
CA THR A 75 9.47 -3.83 10.55
C THR A 75 8.19 -3.04 10.80
N PHE A 76 8.23 -1.71 10.67
CA PHE A 76 7.04 -0.87 10.79
C PHE A 76 5.99 -1.26 9.74
N ALA A 77 6.39 -1.41 8.47
CA ALA A 77 5.51 -1.86 7.38
C ALA A 77 4.95 -3.27 7.64
N ASP A 78 5.77 -4.21 8.10
CA ASP A 78 5.34 -5.58 8.43
C ASP A 78 4.26 -5.59 9.52
N VAL A 79 4.41 -4.76 10.56
CA VAL A 79 3.38 -4.65 11.61
C VAL A 79 2.07 -4.13 11.04
N LEU A 80 2.12 -3.12 10.16
CA LEU A 80 0.92 -2.61 9.49
C LEU A 80 0.28 -3.69 8.59
N ASP A 81 1.07 -4.42 7.83
CA ASP A 81 0.58 -5.48 6.94
C ASP A 81 -0.05 -6.63 7.72
N VAL A 82 0.60 -7.09 8.80
CA VAL A 82 0.07 -8.14 9.67
C VAL A 82 -1.25 -7.69 10.31
N GLN A 83 -1.34 -6.47 10.83
CA GLN A 83 -2.59 -5.93 11.38
C GLN A 83 -3.67 -5.81 10.29
N LYS A 84 -3.28 -5.41 9.08
CA LYS A 84 -4.17 -5.26 7.93
C LYS A 84 -4.75 -6.60 7.48
N ARG A 85 -3.93 -7.64 7.37
CA ARG A 85 -4.35 -8.99 6.99
C ARG A 85 -5.32 -9.58 8.00
N GLN A 86 -5.02 -9.42 9.30
CA GLN A 86 -5.89 -9.90 10.38
C GLN A 86 -7.19 -9.11 10.48
N ARG A 87 -7.18 -7.79 10.23
CA ARG A 87 -8.36 -6.92 10.32
C ARG A 87 -8.30 -5.81 9.25
N PRO A 88 -8.82 -6.05 8.03
CA PRO A 88 -8.73 -5.11 6.91
C PRO A 88 -9.35 -3.74 7.15
N LEU A 89 -10.34 -3.67 8.05
CA LEU A 89 -11.04 -2.45 8.44
C LEU A 89 -10.54 -1.86 9.77
N SER A 90 -9.31 -2.22 10.20
CA SER A 90 -8.64 -1.66 11.38
C SER A 90 -8.72 -0.13 11.41
N SER A 91 -8.98 0.41 12.60
CA SER A 91 -8.91 1.84 12.89
C SER A 91 -7.48 2.29 13.17
N LEU A 92 -7.23 3.61 13.20
CA LEU A 92 -5.92 4.16 13.59
C LEU A 92 -5.48 3.67 14.98
N ARG A 93 -6.44 3.49 15.91
CA ARG A 93 -6.19 2.97 17.25
C ARG A 93 -5.71 1.51 17.22
N ASP A 94 -6.25 0.70 16.32
CA ASP A 94 -5.85 -0.71 16.21
C ASP A 94 -4.41 -0.83 15.71
N TYR A 95 -4.02 0.01 14.73
CA TYR A 95 -2.62 0.11 14.29
C TYR A 95 -1.69 0.63 15.37
N ALA A 96 -2.10 1.67 16.13
CA ALA A 96 -1.33 2.14 17.28
C ALA A 96 -1.08 1.00 18.29
N GLN A 97 -2.10 0.19 18.60
CA GLN A 97 -1.94 -0.94 19.51
C GLN A 97 -1.01 -2.03 18.96
N ALA A 98 -1.08 -2.32 17.66
CA ALA A 98 -0.21 -3.31 17.02
C ALA A 98 1.26 -2.87 17.05
N LEU A 99 1.52 -1.59 16.73
CA LEU A 99 2.86 -0.99 16.77
C LEU A 99 3.43 -0.95 18.19
N ALA A 100 2.63 -0.52 19.18
CA ALA A 100 3.07 -0.49 20.57
C ALA A 100 3.40 -1.90 21.09
N TYR A 101 2.56 -2.88 20.74
CA TYR A 101 2.78 -4.27 21.11
C TYR A 101 4.07 -4.81 20.50
N TYR A 102 4.31 -4.57 19.21
CA TYR A 102 5.55 -5.01 18.57
C TYR A 102 6.77 -4.33 19.22
N ALA A 103 6.73 -3.03 19.47
CA ALA A 103 7.83 -2.32 20.10
C ALA A 103 8.16 -2.81 21.52
N GLU A 104 7.15 -3.28 22.27
CA GLU A 104 7.35 -3.81 23.63
C GLU A 104 7.80 -5.27 23.64
N TYR A 105 7.27 -6.10 22.74
CA TYR A 105 7.40 -7.56 22.81
C TYR A 105 8.23 -8.17 21.67
N ASP A 106 8.64 -7.37 20.68
CA ASP A 106 9.29 -7.83 19.43
C ASP A 106 8.54 -9.00 18.79
N ALA A 107 7.20 -8.88 18.77
CA ALA A 107 6.30 -9.91 18.30
C ALA A 107 5.04 -9.29 17.69
N PHE A 108 4.52 -9.92 16.64
CA PHE A 108 3.25 -9.48 16.05
C PHE A 108 2.08 -9.76 16.99
N ARG A 109 1.26 -8.73 17.21
CA ARG A 109 0.03 -8.88 17.98
C ARG A 109 -0.95 -9.78 17.21
N GLN A 110 -1.43 -10.81 17.89
CA GLN A 110 -2.55 -11.63 17.40
C GLN A 110 -3.88 -10.97 17.78
N VAL A 111 -4.79 -10.89 16.81
CA VAL A 111 -6.16 -10.41 17.03
C VAL A 111 -7.04 -11.58 17.44
N GLU A 112 -7.79 -11.41 18.53
CA GLU A 112 -8.72 -12.43 19.02
C GLU A 112 -9.72 -12.86 17.93
N GLY A 113 -9.88 -14.18 17.79
CA GLY A 113 -10.78 -14.79 16.81
C GLY A 113 -10.18 -15.02 15.42
N ILE A 114 -8.92 -14.64 15.18
CA ILE A 114 -8.18 -15.04 13.97
C ILE A 114 -7.52 -16.39 14.21
N ASP A 115 -7.68 -17.31 13.25
CA ASP A 115 -6.95 -18.58 13.27
C ASP A 115 -5.44 -18.28 13.14
N GLU A 116 -4.66 -18.66 14.17
CA GLU A 116 -3.20 -18.50 14.20
C GLU A 116 -2.51 -19.14 12.99
N ALA A 117 -3.11 -20.19 12.40
CA ALA A 117 -2.56 -20.85 11.22
C ALA A 117 -2.82 -20.09 9.91
N LEU A 118 -3.86 -19.23 9.87
CA LEU A 118 -4.21 -18.45 8.69
C LEU A 118 -3.66 -17.02 8.76
N GLY A 119 -3.62 -16.41 9.94
CA GLY A 119 -3.12 -15.03 10.12
C GLY A 119 -3.90 -13.97 9.32
N GLU A 120 -5.07 -14.32 8.78
CA GLU A 120 -5.89 -13.54 7.87
C GLU A 120 -7.33 -13.44 8.36
N ALA A 121 -7.98 -12.32 8.05
CA ALA A 121 -9.39 -12.12 8.31
C ALA A 121 -10.25 -13.12 7.52
N GLU A 122 -11.42 -13.45 8.08
CA GLU A 122 -12.39 -14.31 7.38
C GLU A 122 -12.83 -13.71 6.04
N ALA A 123 -13.23 -14.58 5.11
CA ALA A 123 -13.66 -14.17 3.77
C ALA A 123 -14.78 -13.11 3.78
N ALA A 124 -15.67 -13.13 4.78
CA ALA A 124 -16.72 -12.13 4.93
C ALA A 124 -16.17 -10.73 5.25
N GLU A 125 -15.13 -10.63 6.10
CA GLU A 125 -14.48 -9.36 6.42
C GLU A 125 -13.64 -8.84 5.25
N GLN A 126 -12.96 -9.74 4.53
CA GLN A 126 -12.25 -9.38 3.30
C GLN A 126 -13.22 -8.84 2.23
N ALA A 127 -14.37 -9.49 2.05
CA ALA A 127 -15.41 -9.03 1.13
C ALA A 127 -15.97 -7.66 1.55
N ALA A 128 -16.27 -7.47 2.84
CA ALA A 128 -16.75 -6.18 3.35
C ALA A 128 -15.71 -5.05 3.14
N ALA A 129 -14.42 -5.33 3.34
CA ALA A 129 -13.35 -4.37 3.06
C ALA A 129 -13.28 -4.02 1.58
N ARG A 130 -13.38 -5.02 0.70
CA ARG A 130 -13.39 -4.81 -0.75
C ARG A 130 -14.58 -3.96 -1.20
N GLU A 131 -15.76 -4.19 -0.62
CA GLU A 131 -16.95 -3.37 -0.85
C GLU A 131 -16.76 -1.93 -0.38
N ALA A 132 -16.12 -1.73 0.77
CA ALA A 132 -15.73 -0.42 1.29
C ALA A 132 -14.60 0.27 0.50
N GLY A 133 -14.13 -0.35 -0.59
CA GLY A 133 -13.07 0.17 -1.45
C GLY A 133 -11.69 0.07 -0.82
N VAL A 134 -11.52 -0.77 0.19
CA VAL A 134 -10.28 -0.97 0.94
C VAL A 134 -9.49 -2.14 0.34
N GLY A 135 -8.18 -1.95 0.13
CA GLY A 135 -7.28 -2.95 -0.44
C GLY A 135 -6.84 -4.00 0.58
N THR A 136 -6.20 -5.06 0.10
CA THR A 136 -5.66 -6.15 0.95
C THR A 136 -4.37 -5.76 1.67
N GLY A 137 -3.49 -4.98 1.03
CA GLY A 137 -2.24 -4.52 1.60
C GLY A 137 -2.29 -3.08 2.13
N ILE A 138 -1.11 -2.59 2.51
CA ILE A 138 -0.88 -1.23 3.05
C ILE A 138 -0.54 -0.19 1.97
N PHE A 139 -0.49 -0.60 0.70
CA PHE A 139 -0.27 0.28 -0.45
C PHE A 139 -1.51 0.37 -1.32
N ALA A 140 -1.60 1.43 -2.12
CA ALA A 140 -2.72 1.62 -3.04
C ALA A 140 -2.68 0.55 -4.14
N SER A 141 -3.82 -0.10 -4.37
CA SER A 141 -3.94 -1.10 -5.43
C SER A 141 -5.08 -0.81 -6.39
N PHE A 142 -5.01 -1.35 -7.60
CA PHE A 142 -5.93 -1.02 -8.69
C PHE A 142 -6.39 -2.28 -9.42
N ASP A 143 -7.70 -2.37 -9.65
CA ASP A 143 -8.24 -3.28 -10.64
C ASP A 143 -8.51 -2.52 -11.93
N MET A 144 -8.20 -3.17 -13.05
CA MET A 144 -8.33 -2.56 -14.37
C MET A 144 -9.07 -3.48 -15.32
N ALA A 145 -10.08 -2.93 -16.00
CA ALA A 145 -10.78 -3.61 -17.07
C ALA A 145 -10.81 -2.75 -18.34
N LEU A 146 -10.59 -3.36 -19.50
CA LEU A 146 -10.87 -2.78 -20.79
C LEU A 146 -12.39 -2.73 -20.97
N ASN A 147 -12.97 -1.53 -21.01
CA ASN A 147 -14.42 -1.34 -21.09
C ASN A 147 -14.89 -1.04 -22.52
N ALA A 148 -14.10 -0.28 -23.27
CA ALA A 148 -14.39 0.00 -24.68
C ALA A 148 -13.10 0.10 -25.50
N CYS A 149 -13.18 -0.26 -26.78
CA CYS A 149 -12.10 -0.11 -27.73
C CYS A 149 -12.68 0.32 -29.09
N PRO A 150 -12.09 1.31 -29.78
CA PRO A 150 -12.47 1.66 -31.14
C PRO A 150 -12.36 0.45 -32.06
N GLU A 151 -13.34 0.22 -32.93
CA GLU A 151 -13.36 -0.97 -33.80
C GLU A 151 -12.09 -1.08 -34.67
N ALA A 152 -11.60 0.06 -35.17
CA ALA A 152 -10.36 0.16 -35.94
C ALA A 152 -9.11 -0.27 -35.14
N GLN A 153 -9.16 -0.23 -33.81
CA GLN A 153 -8.05 -0.53 -32.90
C GLN A 153 -8.17 -1.89 -32.20
N ILE A 154 -9.23 -2.67 -32.48
CA ILE A 154 -9.45 -3.98 -31.84
C ILE A 154 -8.24 -4.91 -31.98
N LYS A 155 -7.56 -4.92 -33.13
CA LYS A 155 -6.34 -5.73 -33.33
C LYS A 155 -5.17 -5.24 -32.47
N ALA A 156 -5.00 -3.93 -32.34
CA ALA A 156 -3.95 -3.33 -31.54
C ALA A 156 -4.21 -3.54 -30.03
N ALA A 157 -5.48 -3.49 -29.60
CA ALA A 157 -5.89 -3.86 -28.25
C ALA A 157 -5.64 -5.35 -27.97
N ALA A 158 -6.00 -6.25 -28.90
CA ALA A 158 -5.75 -7.68 -28.75
C ALA A 158 -4.26 -8.01 -28.61
N GLN A 159 -3.38 -7.33 -29.33
CA GLN A 159 -1.93 -7.49 -29.19
C GLN A 159 -1.42 -7.04 -27.82
N ARG A 160 -1.94 -5.93 -27.28
CA ARG A 160 -1.60 -5.45 -25.93
C ARG A 160 -2.09 -6.41 -24.85
N VAL A 161 -3.34 -6.83 -24.94
CA VAL A 161 -3.96 -7.83 -24.05
C VAL A 161 -3.18 -9.15 -24.09
N ALA A 162 -2.80 -9.62 -25.27
CA ALA A 162 -2.02 -10.85 -25.44
C ALA A 162 -0.67 -10.77 -24.72
N ARG A 163 0.04 -9.63 -24.83
CA ARG A 163 1.30 -9.42 -24.11
C ARG A 163 1.08 -9.30 -22.60
N LEU A 164 0.07 -8.55 -22.19
CA LEU A 164 -0.21 -8.26 -20.78
C LEU A 164 -0.63 -9.52 -20.00
N LEU A 165 -1.53 -10.32 -20.59
CA LEU A 165 -2.08 -11.53 -19.97
C LEU A 165 -1.31 -12.80 -20.37
N GLU A 166 -0.27 -12.67 -21.19
CA GLU A 166 0.54 -13.78 -21.71
C GLU A 166 -0.29 -14.88 -22.40
N ILE A 167 -1.27 -14.47 -23.22
CA ILE A 167 -2.18 -15.37 -23.96
C ILE A 167 -2.02 -15.25 -25.47
N PRO A 168 -2.45 -16.25 -26.27
CA PRO A 168 -2.46 -16.15 -27.72
C PRO A 168 -3.29 -14.95 -28.22
N VAL A 169 -2.81 -14.28 -29.30
CA VAL A 169 -3.49 -13.11 -29.89
C VAL A 169 -4.91 -13.45 -30.37
N GLY A 170 -5.16 -14.67 -30.83
CA GLY A 170 -6.50 -15.12 -31.22
C GLY A 170 -7.49 -15.10 -30.05
N ASP A 171 -7.06 -15.56 -28.88
CA ASP A 171 -7.87 -15.58 -27.66
C ASP A 171 -8.07 -14.17 -27.12
N ALA A 172 -7.01 -13.35 -27.11
CA ALA A 172 -7.08 -11.94 -26.75
C ALA A 172 -8.06 -11.17 -27.66
N LEU A 173 -8.07 -11.46 -28.97
CA LEU A 173 -8.99 -10.86 -29.93
C LEU A 173 -10.45 -11.25 -29.66
N ALA A 174 -10.70 -12.52 -29.37
CA ALA A 174 -12.04 -12.98 -29.00
C ALA A 174 -12.53 -12.27 -27.73
N ARG A 175 -11.67 -12.15 -26.72
CA ARG A 175 -11.98 -11.44 -25.46
C ARG A 175 -12.19 -9.94 -25.67
N CYS A 176 -11.38 -9.28 -26.50
CA CYS A 176 -11.55 -7.85 -26.83
C CYS A 176 -12.86 -7.55 -27.58
N ARG A 177 -13.49 -8.56 -28.19
CA ARG A 177 -14.83 -8.43 -28.81
C ARG A 177 -15.97 -8.66 -27.82
N ALA A 178 -15.69 -9.19 -26.63
CA ALA A 178 -16.65 -9.53 -25.59
C ALA A 178 -16.38 -8.71 -24.32
N LEU A 179 -16.22 -7.39 -24.48
CA LEU A 179 -15.97 -6.47 -23.38
C LEU A 179 -17.15 -6.43 -22.38
N PRO A 180 -16.90 -6.11 -21.09
CA PRO A 180 -15.62 -5.72 -20.50
C PRO A 180 -14.64 -6.89 -20.28
N LEU A 181 -13.34 -6.60 -20.36
CA LEU A 181 -12.26 -7.57 -20.15
C LEU A 181 -11.35 -7.14 -19.00
N LEU A 182 -11.22 -7.97 -17.97
CA LEU A 182 -10.27 -7.77 -16.88
C LEU A 182 -8.82 -7.84 -17.42
N LEU A 183 -8.04 -6.80 -17.12
CA LEU A 183 -6.63 -6.65 -17.49
C LEU A 183 -5.70 -6.97 -16.32
N GLY A 184 -6.17 -6.79 -15.09
CA GLY A 184 -5.43 -7.13 -13.87
C GLY A 184 -6.21 -6.74 -12.63
N GLU A 185 -5.87 -7.39 -11.52
CA GLU A 185 -6.41 -7.15 -10.18
C GLU A 185 -5.27 -6.84 -9.23
N ALA A 186 -5.56 -6.03 -8.21
CA ALA A 186 -4.61 -5.66 -7.15
C ALA A 186 -3.25 -5.16 -7.68
N LEU A 187 -3.24 -4.46 -8.81
CA LEU A 187 -2.05 -3.90 -9.42
C LEU A 187 -1.52 -2.74 -8.56
N ASP A 188 -0.20 -2.65 -8.39
CA ASP A 188 0.42 -1.46 -7.83
C ASP A 188 0.24 -0.25 -8.77
N ARG A 189 0.49 0.96 -8.24
CA ARG A 189 0.26 2.22 -8.94
C ARG A 189 1.07 2.31 -10.23
N ARG A 190 2.34 1.89 -10.21
CA ARG A 190 3.25 1.98 -11.37
C ARG A 190 2.77 1.06 -12.50
N ARG A 191 2.45 -0.20 -12.19
CA ARG A 191 1.93 -1.16 -13.17
C ARG A 191 0.58 -0.73 -13.72
N ALA A 192 -0.32 -0.27 -12.87
CA ALA A 192 -1.63 0.20 -13.28
C ALA A 192 -1.54 1.44 -14.20
N GLN A 193 -0.64 2.38 -13.88
CA GLN A 193 -0.38 3.54 -14.74
C GLN A 193 0.19 3.12 -16.10
N ALA A 194 1.17 2.21 -16.12
CA ALA A 194 1.76 1.73 -17.38
C ALA A 194 0.71 1.07 -18.29
N ILE A 195 -0.21 0.28 -17.73
CA ILE A 195 -1.33 -0.30 -18.49
C ILE A 195 -2.28 0.80 -18.96
N LYS A 196 -2.60 1.79 -18.12
CA LYS A 196 -3.46 2.92 -18.49
C LYS A 196 -2.89 3.66 -19.70
N ASP A 197 -1.60 3.99 -19.67
CA ASP A 197 -0.92 4.73 -20.73
C ASP A 197 -0.87 3.91 -22.03
N ASP A 198 -0.50 2.62 -21.97
CA ASP A 198 -0.42 1.75 -23.17
C ASP A 198 -1.76 1.62 -23.91
N PHE A 199 -2.88 1.59 -23.18
CA PHE A 199 -4.22 1.53 -23.79
C PHE A 199 -4.76 2.91 -24.19
N ALA A 200 -4.37 3.99 -23.50
CA ALA A 200 -4.70 5.35 -23.91
C ALA A 200 -4.13 5.69 -25.29
N ASP A 201 -2.94 5.18 -25.62
CA ASP A 201 -2.27 5.36 -26.92
C ASP A 201 -3.08 4.84 -28.13
N ILE A 202 -4.03 3.93 -27.90
CA ILE A 202 -4.96 3.43 -28.93
C ILE A 202 -6.38 3.94 -28.77
N GLY A 203 -6.60 4.92 -27.89
CA GLY A 203 -7.93 5.46 -27.61
C GLY A 203 -8.89 4.45 -26.98
N ALA A 204 -8.37 3.41 -26.33
CA ALA A 204 -9.19 2.47 -25.57
C ALA A 204 -9.63 3.11 -24.24
N THR A 205 -10.83 2.75 -23.79
CA THR A 205 -11.37 3.21 -22.50
C THR A 205 -11.21 2.12 -21.46
N LEU A 206 -10.42 2.41 -20.43
CA LEU A 206 -10.30 1.54 -19.27
C LEU A 206 -11.25 1.96 -18.15
N GLN A 207 -11.84 0.99 -17.49
CA GLN A 207 -12.41 1.14 -16.16
C GLN A 207 -11.31 0.85 -15.15
N VAL A 208 -11.05 1.81 -14.25
CA VAL A 208 -10.05 1.69 -13.18
C VAL A 208 -10.77 1.80 -11.85
N ARG A 209 -10.55 0.83 -10.96
CA ARG A 209 -11.04 0.87 -9.60
C ARG A 209 -9.85 0.87 -8.64
N GLY A 210 -9.63 2.01 -7.98
CA GLY A 210 -8.61 2.16 -6.96
C GLY A 210 -9.11 1.70 -5.59
N TYR A 211 -8.22 1.08 -4.83
CA TYR A 211 -8.46 0.59 -3.49
C TYR A 211 -7.55 1.30 -2.51
N LYS A 212 -8.15 1.88 -1.47
CA LYS A 212 -7.43 2.64 -0.45
C LYS A 212 -6.71 1.70 0.53
N PRO A 213 -5.50 2.05 0.98
CA PRO A 213 -4.78 1.29 1.99
C PRO A 213 -5.52 1.20 3.33
N PHE A 214 -5.99 2.35 3.82
CA PHE A 214 -6.67 2.44 5.12
C PHE A 214 -8.09 2.96 4.98
N PRO A 215 -9.04 2.55 5.86
CA PRO A 215 -10.44 2.94 5.76
C PRO A 215 -10.71 4.45 5.74
N TRP A 216 -9.84 5.24 6.39
CA TRP A 216 -9.98 6.70 6.49
C TRP A 216 -9.35 7.49 5.32
N MET A 217 -8.68 6.82 4.38
CA MET A 217 -8.10 7.49 3.21
C MET A 217 -9.13 7.70 2.10
N ASP A 218 -8.82 8.62 1.19
CA ASP A 218 -9.54 8.75 -0.06
C ASP A 218 -9.19 7.62 -1.03
N ALA A 219 -10.11 7.33 -1.96
CA ALA A 219 -9.86 6.36 -3.01
C ALA A 219 -8.71 6.88 -3.93
N PRO A 220 -7.68 6.06 -4.19
CA PRO A 220 -6.57 6.49 -5.02
C PRO A 220 -6.99 6.59 -6.48
N ALA A 221 -6.41 7.58 -7.19
CA ALA A 221 -6.61 7.77 -8.61
C ALA A 221 -5.28 7.63 -9.37
N LEU A 222 -5.35 7.09 -10.58
CA LEU A 222 -4.24 7.11 -11.55
C LEU A 222 -4.19 8.46 -12.25
N ARG A 223 -2.98 8.93 -12.58
CA ARG A 223 -2.75 10.21 -13.26
C ARG A 223 -3.16 10.12 -14.73
#